data_AF-A0A2T3GVA7-F1
#
_entry.id   AF-A0A2T3GVA7-F1
#
_cell.length_a   1.000
_cell.length_b   1.000
_cell.length_c   1.000
_cell.angle_alpha   90.00
_cell.angle_beta   90.00
_cell.angle_gamma   90.00
#
_symmetry.space_group_name_H-M   'P 1'
#
loop_
_entity.id
_entity.type
_entity.pdbx_description
1 polymer ?
#
loop_
_entity_poly.entity_id
_entity_poly.type
_entity_poly.pdbx_seq_one_letter_code
_entity_poly.pdbx_strand_id
1 'polypeptide(L)' 'MGQRAAIYSRVSTADQSCERQERDLTAFAQRASYPIDWAK' A
#
# COMPACT_ATOMS: atom_id res chain seq x y z
N MET A 1 -10.85 -12.49 -15.03
CA MET A 1 -11.03 -11.91 -13.67
C MET A 1 -9.64 -11.76 -13.06
N GLY A 2 -9.12 -10.54 -12.93
CA GLY A 2 -7.74 -10.27 -12.49
C GLY A 2 -7.63 -10.08 -10.98
N GLN A 3 -6.51 -10.50 -10.39
CA GLN A 3 -6.20 -10.25 -8.97
C GLN A 3 -5.86 -8.77 -8.77
N ARG A 4 -6.38 -8.17 -7.69
CA ARG A 4 -6.12 -6.78 -7.30
C ARG A 4 -5.46 -6.76 -5.93
N ALA A 5 -4.57 -5.80 -5.71
CA ALA A 5 -3.91 -5.61 -4.43
C ALA A 5 -4.61 -4.51 -3.62
N ALA A 6 -4.79 -4.76 -2.32
CA ALA A 6 -5.13 -3.74 -1.34
C ALA A 6 -3.90 -3.43 -0.50
N ILE A 7 -3.61 -2.15 -0.27
CA ILE A 7 -2.51 -1.70 0.59
C ILE A 7 -3.10 -1.30 1.93
N TYR A 8 -2.54 -1.85 3.00
CA TYR A 8 -2.88 -1.48 4.37
C TYR A 8 -1.61 -1.10 5.11
N SER A 9 -1.62 0.06 5.76
CA SER A 9 -0.51 0.56 6.54
C SER A 9 -1.03 1.15 7.85
N ARG A 10 -0.26 0.96 8.93
CA ARG A 10 -0.59 1.51 10.25
C ARG A 10 0.66 1.92 11.00
N VAL A 11 0.47 2.79 11.97
CA VAL A 11 1.49 3.18 12.93
C VAL A 11 1.20 2.62 14.32
N SER A 12 2.23 2.53 15.14
CA SER A 12 2.10 2.07 16.54
C SER A 12 1.69 3.20 17.46
N THR A 13 2.03 4.44 17.11
CA THR A 13 1.77 5.66 17.87
C THR A 13 1.39 6.81 16.94
N ALA A 14 0.59 7.76 17.43
CA ALA A 14 -0.03 8.81 16.62
C ALA A 14 0.95 9.84 16.02
N ASP A 15 2.18 9.94 16.54
CA ASP A 15 3.22 10.86 16.04
C ASP A 15 3.97 10.31 14.81
N GLN A 16 3.68 9.08 14.40
CA GLN A 16 4.33 8.43 13.27
C GLN A 16 3.48 8.58 11.99
N SER A 17 4.13 8.43 10.83
CA SER A 17 3.48 8.48 9.51
C SER A 17 3.60 7.14 8.76
N CYS A 18 2.58 6.79 7.98
CA CYS A 18 2.58 5.64 7.09
C CYS A 18 3.23 5.92 5.72
N GLU A 19 3.62 7.15 5.41
CA GLU A 19 4.02 7.55 4.05
C GLU A 19 5.13 6.69 3.44
N ARG A 20 6.12 6.29 4.24
CA ARG A 20 7.21 5.41 3.75
C ARG A 20 6.70 4.00 3.46
N GLN A 21 5.86 3.46 4.35
CA GLN A 21 5.28 2.12 4.23
C GLN A 21 4.36 2.04 3.00
N GLU A 22 3.54 3.06 2.78
CA GLU A 22 2.66 3.17 1.61
C GLU A 22 3.45 3.26 0.30
N ARG A 23 4.53 4.06 0.26
CA ARG A 23 5.41 4.16 -0.91
C ARG A 23 6.08 2.83 -1.23
N ASP A 24 6.63 2.16 -0.24
CA ASP A 24 7.32 0.87 -0.42
C ASP A 24 6.36 -0.23 -0.89
N LEU A 25 5.16 -0.31 -0.30
CA LEU A 25 4.12 -1.27 -0.70
C LEU A 25 3.57 -0.97 -2.11
N THR A 26 3.43 0.30 -2.46
CA THR A 26 3.03 0.72 -3.81
C THR A 26 4.08 0.31 -4.84
N ALA A 27 5.36 0.59 -4.57
CA ALA A 27 6.45 0.21 -5.46
C ALA A 27 6.54 -1.31 -5.63
N PHE A 28 6.28 -2.08 -4.58
CA PHE A 28 6.20 -3.53 -4.65
C PHE A 28 5.05 -4.01 -5.55
N ALA A 29 3.83 -3.51 -5.33
CA ALA A 29 2.66 -3.87 -6.12
C ALA A 29 2.82 -3.50 -7.60
N GLN A 30 3.40 -2.33 -7.89
CA GLN A 30 3.73 -1.89 -9.25
C GLN A 30 4.72 -2.84 -9.93
N ARG A 31 5.80 -3.23 -9.25
CA ARG A 31 6.79 -4.19 -9.79
C ARG A 31 6.18 -5.56 -10.09
N ALA A 32 5.23 -5.97 -9.27
CA ALA A 32 4.50 -7.24 -9.45
C ALA A 32 3.32 -7.14 -10.43
N SER A 33 3.11 -5.97 -11.06
CA SER A 33 1.99 -5.71 -11.98
C SER A 33 0.61 -5.94 -11.37
N TYR A 34 0.47 -5.74 -10.06
CA TYR A 34 -0.84 -5.80 -9.41
C TYR A 34 -1.57 -4.46 -9.53
N PRO A 35 -2.78 -4.43 -10.10
CA PRO A 35 -3.63 -3.24 -10.03
C PRO A 35 -4.03 -2.97 -8.58
N ILE A 36 -3.69 -1.78 -8.08
CA ILE A 36 -4.03 -1.34 -6.73
C ILE A 36 -5.45 -0.77 -6.73
N ASP A 37 -6.27 -1.18 -5.77
CA ASP A 37 -7.56 -0.56 -5.47
C ASP A 37 -7.43 0.26 -4.18
N TRP A 38 -7.52 1.58 -4.29
CA TRP A 38 -7.46 2.48 -3.14
C TRP A 38 -8.86 2.63 -2.55
N ALA A 39 -9.11 2.03 -1.39
CA ALA A 39 -10.22 2.45 -0.54
C ALA A 39 -9.72 3.63 0.31
N LYS A 40 -10.11 4.85 -0.05
CA LYS A 40 -9.95 6.02 0.84
C LYS A 40 -11.02 5.97 1.93
#